data_AF-A0AAV5NPL4-F1
#
_entry.id   AF-A0AAV5NPL4-F1
#
_cell.length_a   1.000
_cell.length_b   1.000
_cell.length_c   1.000
_cell.angle_alpha   90.00
_cell.angle_beta   90.00
_cell.angle_gamma   90.00
#
_symmetry.space_group_name_H-M   'P 1'
#
loop_
_entity.id
_entity.type
_entity.pdbx_description
1 polymer ?
#
loop_
_entity_poly.entity_id
_entity_poly.type
_entity_poly.pdbx_seq_one_letter_code
_entity_poly.pdbx_strand_id
1 'polypeptide(L)' 'MLTKLFVNAQLALEKFKKDERGVTAIEYAVIAVAISGIAFTVFSQTGPLKVALAKAITTIAGRL' A
#
# COMPACT_ATOMS: atom_id res chain seq x y z
N MET A 1 -37.76 26.14 -12.44
CA MET A 1 -36.31 26.25 -12.10
C MET A 1 -35.98 25.58 -10.77
N LEU A 2 -36.76 25.80 -9.71
CA LEU A 2 -36.58 25.17 -8.38
C LEU A 2 -36.60 23.64 -8.41
N THR A 3 -37.50 23.02 -9.16
CA THR A 3 -37.55 21.55 -9.34
C THR A 3 -36.27 21.00 -9.98
N LYS A 4 -35.70 21.72 -10.95
CA LYS A 4 -34.43 21.34 -11.58
C LYS A 4 -33.27 21.41 -10.58
N LEU A 5 -33.28 22.44 -9.73
CA LEU A 5 -32.32 22.60 -8.64
C LEU A 5 -32.44 21.48 -7.60
N PHE A 6 -33.67 21.14 -7.20
CA PHE A 6 -33.97 20.06 -6.25
C PHE A 6 -33.52 18.70 -6.77
N VAL A 7 -33.82 18.38 -8.03
CA VAL A 7 -33.38 17.14 -8.68
C VAL A 7 -31.85 17.06 -8.77
N ASN A 8 -31.19 18.16 -9.14
CA ASN A 8 -29.72 18.20 -9.20
C ASN A 8 -29.07 18.02 -7.82
N ALA A 9 -29.66 18.62 -6.77
CA ALA A 9 -29.18 18.44 -5.41
C ALA A 9 -29.36 16.98 -4.92
N GLN A 10 -30.49 16.36 -5.24
CA GLN A 10 -30.75 14.96 -4.90
C GLN A 10 -29.77 14.01 -5.62
N LEU A 11 -29.50 14.25 -6.90
CA LEU A 11 -28.51 13.50 -7.68
C LEU A 11 -27.08 13.67 -7.14
N ALA A 12 -26.71 14.87 -6.68
CA ALA A 12 -25.40 15.12 -6.09
C ALA A 12 -25.22 14.34 -4.77
N LEU A 13 -26.25 14.31 -3.91
CA LEU A 13 -26.27 13.51 -2.69
C LEU A 13 -26.18 12.01 -2.97
N GLU A 14 -26.89 11.53 -3.98
CA GLU A 14 -26.86 10.11 -4.35
C GLU A 14 -25.47 9.71 -4.89
N LYS A 15 -24.84 10.57 -5.70
CA LYS A 15 -23.47 10.38 -6.18
C LYS A 15 -22.45 10.41 -5.06
N PHE A 16 -22.60 11.33 -4.11
CA PHE A 16 -21.71 11.44 -2.95
C PHE A 16 -21.82 10.20 -2.04
N LYS A 17 -23.05 9.71 -1.79
CA LYS A 17 -23.26 8.48 -1.01
C LYS A 17 -22.65 7.25 -1.67
N LYS A 18 -22.63 7.21 -3.00
CA LYS A 18 -22.04 6.12 -3.81
C LYS A 18 -20.56 6.34 -4.12
N ASP A 19 -19.94 7.42 -3.62
CA ASP A 19 -18.53 7.69 -3.88
C ASP A 19 -17.65 6.85 -2.94
N GLU A 20 -17.15 5.74 -3.48
CA GLU A 20 -16.28 4.82 -2.75
C GLU A 20 -14.79 5.19 -2.86
N ARG A 21 -14.44 6.25 -3.61
CA ARG A 21 -13.03 6.60 -3.88
C ARG A 21 -12.24 6.90 -2.61
N GLY A 22 -12.90 7.44 -1.58
CA GLY A 22 -12.30 7.67 -0.26
C GLY A 22 -12.01 6.37 0.51
N VAL A 23 -12.89 5.37 0.38
CA VAL A 23 -12.73 4.06 1.01
C VAL A 23 -11.62 3.26 0.31
N THR A 24 -11.55 3.33 -1.01
CA THR A 24 -10.46 2.67 -1.77
C THR A 24 -9.09 3.30 -1.46
N ALA A 25 -9.03 4.63 -1.28
CA ALA A 25 -7.78 5.31 -0.95
C ALA A 25 -7.21 4.88 0.41
N ILE A 26 -8.05 4.68 1.44
CA ILE A 26 -7.58 4.24 2.75
C ILE A 26 -7.13 2.77 2.74
N GLU A 27 -7.78 1.93 1.95
CA GLU A 27 -7.37 0.54 1.75
C GLU A 27 -5.97 0.45 1.12
N TYR A 28 -5.73 1.18 0.02
CA TYR A 28 -4.41 1.24 -0.61
C TYR A 28 -3.35 1.84 0.30
N ALA A 29 -3.69 2.83 1.14
CA ALA A 29 -2.77 3.39 2.12
C ALA A 29 -2.31 2.34 3.15
N VAL A 30 -3.23 1.53 3.68
CA VAL A 30 -2.87 0.46 4.63
C VAL A 30 -2.02 -0.63 3.96
N ILE A 31 -2.35 -1.01 2.72
CA ILE A 31 -1.54 -1.96 1.94
C ILE A 31 -0.12 -1.42 1.75
N ALA A 32 0.04 -0.13 1.41
CA ALA A 32 1.34 0.50 1.25
C ALA A 32 2.17 0.48 2.54
N VAL A 33 1.54 0.71 3.69
CA VAL A 33 2.21 0.62 5.01
C VAL A 33 2.70 -0.82 5.26
N ALA A 34 1.87 -1.83 4.99
CA ALA A 34 2.24 -3.23 5.18
C ALA A 34 3.42 -3.64 4.28
N ILE A 35 3.37 -3.31 2.99
CA ILE A 35 4.46 -3.58 2.04
C ILE A 35 5.74 -2.87 2.47
N SER A 36 5.65 -1.62 2.92
CA SER A 36 6.80 -0.85 3.37
C SER A 36 7.46 -1.47 4.60
N GLY A 37 6.68 -1.99 5.55
CA GLY A 37 7.20 -2.72 6.70
C GLY A 37 7.96 -3.98 6.30
N ILE A 38 7.39 -4.78 5.38
CA ILE A 38 8.04 -5.98 4.86
C ILE A 38 9.34 -5.62 4.13
N ALA A 39 9.31 -4.64 3.23
CA ALA A 39 10.50 -4.17 2.52
C ALA A 39 11.57 -3.69 3.50
N PHE A 40 11.20 -2.88 4.49
CA PHE A 40 12.11 -2.37 5.50
C PHE A 40 12.81 -3.50 6.26
N THR A 41 12.06 -4.51 6.71
CA THR A 41 12.64 -5.65 7.46
C THR A 41 13.59 -6.48 6.59
N VAL A 42 13.19 -6.82 5.36
CA VAL A 42 13.98 -7.64 4.44
C VAL A 42 15.29 -6.94 4.05
N PHE A 43 15.22 -5.65 3.73
CA PHE A 43 16.35 -4.86 3.23
C PHE A 43 17.13 -4.10 4.32
N SER A 44 16.80 -4.29 5.60
CA SER A 44 17.54 -3.66 6.69
C SER A 44 19.01 -4.11 6.74
N GLN A 45 19.86 -3.33 7.42
CA GLN A 45 21.28 -3.64 7.58
C GLN A 45 21.56 -4.95 8.33
N THR A 46 20.58 -5.46 9.07
CA THR A 46 20.60 -6.76 9.75
C THR A 46 19.53 -7.69 9.19
N GLY A 47 19.01 -7.38 8.00
CA GLY A 47 17.90 -8.07 7.37
C GLY A 47 18.25 -9.48 6.91
N PRO A 48 17.25 -10.35 6.80
CA PRO A 48 17.43 -11.75 6.43
C PRO A 48 18.11 -11.92 5.08
N LEU A 49 17.85 -11.03 4.11
CA LEU A 49 18.47 -11.08 2.79
C LEU A 49 19.98 -10.89 2.86
N LYS A 50 20.45 -9.87 3.60
CA LYS A 50 21.88 -9.60 3.77
C LYS A 50 22.57 -10.77 4.48
N VAL A 51 21.95 -11.30 5.53
CA VAL A 51 22.50 -12.44 6.28
C VAL A 51 22.63 -13.67 5.38
N ALA A 52 21.61 -13.98 4.58
CA ALA A 52 21.64 -15.10 3.65
C ALA A 52 22.73 -14.94 2.59
N LEU A 53 22.84 -13.74 1.99
CA LEU A 53 23.87 -13.44 0.99
C LEU A 53 25.29 -13.52 1.56
N ALA A 54 25.52 -12.91 2.73
CA ALA A 54 26.81 -12.96 3.40
C ALA A 54 27.20 -14.42 3.73
N LYS A 55 26.26 -15.21 4.24
CA LYS A 55 26.48 -16.63 4.52
C LYS A 55 26.84 -17.42 3.25
N ALA A 56 26.13 -17.19 2.14
CA ALA A 56 26.40 -17.85 0.87
C ALA A 56 27.81 -17.50 0.35
N ILE A 57 28.19 -16.22 0.37
CA ILE A 57 29.52 -15.76 -0.06
C ILE A 57 30.61 -16.39 0.81
N THR A 58 30.49 -16.35 2.13
CA THR A 58 31.46 -16.96 3.04
C THR A 58 31.59 -18.47 2.82
N THR A 59 30.49 -19.16 2.52
CA THR A 59 30.52 -20.61 2.21
C THR A 59 31.30 -20.91 0.94
N ILE A 60 31.21 -20.04 -0.07
CA ILE A 60 31.97 -20.18 -1.32
C ILE A 60 33.44 -19.83 -1.08
N ALA A 61 33.71 -18.74 -0.38
CA ALA A 61 35.08 -18.29 -0.10
C ALA A 61 35.87 -19.30 0.74
N GLY A 62 35.25 -19.96 1.73
CA GLY A 62 35.90 -21.01 2.53
C GLY A 62 36.09 -22.34 1.79
N ARG A 63 35.63 -22.45 0.55
CA ARG A 63 35.81 -23.61 -0.33
C ARG A 63 36.80 -23.36 -1.47
N LEU A 64 37.28 -22.12 -1.63
CA LEU A 64 38.40 -21.72 -2.48
C LEU A 64 39.70 -21.80 -1.68
#